data_AF-A0A963RXL2-F1
#
_entry.id   AF-A0A963RXL2-F1
#
_cell.length_a   1.000
_cell.length_b   1.000
_cell.length_c   1.000
_cell.angle_alpha   90.00
_cell.angle_beta   90.00
_cell.angle_gamma   90.00
#
_symmetry.space_group_name_H-M   'P 1'
#
loop_
_entity.id
_entity.type
_entity.pdbx_description
1 polymer ?
#
loop_
_entity_poly.entity_id
_entity_poly.type
_entity_poly.pdbx_seq_one_letter_code
_entity_poly.pdbx_strand_id
1 'polypeptide(L)'
;MLVLLLSACASDVRSTRLADVDLTDMAAVQELGQRLEPGERAAFTTFVVKHVATSAAFCGRKLVGPDGREPGTIGEAIELTLAREADERRAILEYEASRGPLQPVFDRWNELIAERDLIIDRQALLTAQHGPAASRLPEWDVLQARLAENGSKLTEIRPIIARKGN
;
A
#
# COMPACT_ATOMS: atom_id res chain seq x y z
N MET A 1 -22.76 -32.26 43.12
CA MET A 1 -21.73 -31.22 42.92
C MET A 1 -22.02 -30.59 41.57
N LEU A 2 -22.67 -29.44 41.56
CA LEU A 2 -23.16 -28.77 40.35
C LEU A 2 -22.05 -27.82 39.87
N VAL A 3 -21.40 -28.14 38.74
CA VAL A 3 -20.40 -27.28 38.12
C VAL A 3 -21.13 -26.23 37.29
N LEU A 4 -21.30 -25.04 37.86
CA LEU A 4 -21.78 -23.84 37.16
C LEU A 4 -20.65 -23.34 36.24
N LEU A 5 -20.68 -23.79 34.99
CA LEU A 5 -19.91 -23.19 33.90
C LEU A 5 -20.49 -21.79 33.65
N LEU A 6 -19.92 -20.79 34.30
CA LEU A 6 -20.08 -19.39 33.93
C LEU A 6 -19.47 -19.22 32.53
N SER A 7 -20.28 -19.41 31.49
CA SER A 7 -20.01 -18.81 30.19
C SER A 7 -20.01 -17.31 30.42
N ALA A 8 -18.83 -16.75 30.65
CA ALA A 8 -18.61 -15.32 30.58
C ALA A 8 -19.09 -14.89 29.19
N CYS A 9 -20.16 -14.11 29.16
CA CYS A 9 -20.53 -13.34 27.98
C CYS A 9 -19.35 -12.41 27.70
N ALA A 10 -18.37 -12.89 26.91
CA ALA A 10 -17.33 -12.04 26.38
C ALA A 10 -18.06 -10.93 25.62
N SER A 11 -17.95 -9.70 26.11
CA SER A 11 -18.55 -8.53 25.45
C SER A 11 -18.10 -8.55 24.00
N ASP A 12 -19.04 -8.63 23.08
CA ASP A 12 -18.76 -8.64 21.65
C ASP A 12 -17.93 -7.40 21.31
N VAL A 13 -16.66 -7.60 20.93
CA VAL A 13 -15.72 -6.53 20.64
C VAL A 13 -16.24 -5.64 19.50
N ARG A 14 -17.03 -6.20 18.57
CA ARG A 14 -17.63 -5.45 17.45
C ARG A 14 -18.62 -4.39 17.93
N SER A 15 -19.28 -4.61 19.07
CA SER A 15 -20.25 -3.66 19.65
C SER A 15 -19.60 -2.50 20.41
N THR A 16 -18.28 -2.54 20.62
CA THR A 16 -17.52 -1.48 21.30
C THR A 16 -17.65 -0.17 20.51
N ARG A 17 -18.02 0.91 21.20
CA ARG A 17 -18.10 2.24 20.58
C ARG A 17 -16.71 2.78 20.31
N LEU A 18 -16.50 3.34 19.13
CA LEU A 18 -15.20 3.94 18.78
C LEU A 18 -14.88 5.17 19.62
N ALA A 19 -15.90 5.89 20.10
CA ALA A 19 -15.73 7.03 20.99
C ALA A 19 -15.18 6.66 22.38
N ASP A 20 -15.31 5.39 22.78
CA ASP A 20 -14.83 4.88 24.07
C ASP A 20 -13.40 4.29 23.96
N VAL A 21 -12.80 4.32 22.76
CA VAL A 21 -11.47 3.78 22.48
C VAL A 21 -10.51 4.90 22.15
N ASP A 22 -9.36 4.95 22.83
CA ASP A 22 -8.26 5.80 22.40
C ASP A 22 -7.55 5.17 21.18
N LEU A 23 -7.94 5.61 19.98
CA LEU A 23 -7.35 5.14 18.72
C LEU A 23 -5.92 5.66 18.48
N THR A 24 -5.39 6.51 19.36
CA THR A 24 -3.98 6.96 19.31
C THR A 24 -3.05 6.04 20.09
N ASP A 25 -3.58 5.26 21.03
CA ASP A 25 -2.85 4.21 21.74
C ASP A 25 -2.83 2.92 20.92
N MET A 26 -1.72 2.69 20.21
CA MET A 26 -1.55 1.50 19.38
C MET A 26 -1.49 0.20 20.18
N ALA A 27 -1.15 0.23 21.47
CA ALA A 27 -1.19 -0.97 22.31
C ALA A 27 -2.64 -1.37 22.60
N ALA A 28 -3.50 -0.40 22.94
CA ALA A 28 -4.93 -0.62 23.12
C ALA A 28 -5.61 -1.08 21.82
N VAL A 29 -5.27 -0.47 20.69
CA VAL A 29 -5.76 -0.90 19.36
C VAL A 29 -5.35 -2.35 19.07
N GLN A 30 -4.11 -2.73 19.39
CA GLN A 30 -3.63 -4.09 19.18
C GLN A 30 -4.36 -5.10 20.07
N GLU A 31 -4.61 -4.79 21.34
CA GLU A 31 -5.38 -5.63 22.26
C GLU A 31 -6.82 -5.86 21.76
N LEU A 32 -7.49 -4.79 21.32
CA LEU A 32 -8.82 -4.88 20.71
C LEU A 32 -8.78 -5.74 19.44
N GLY A 33 -7.76 -5.55 18.60
CA GLY A 33 -7.55 -6.34 17.38
C GLY A 33 -7.32 -7.83 17.63
N GLN A 34 -6.69 -8.20 18.75
CA GLN A 34 -6.48 -9.61 19.11
C GLN A 34 -7.78 -10.34 19.48
N ARG A 35 -8.81 -9.59 19.90
CA ARG A 35 -10.14 -10.13 20.23
C ARG A 35 -11.05 -10.28 19.00
N LEU A 36 -10.64 -9.77 17.84
CA LEU A 36 -11.33 -9.92 16.56
C LEU A 36 -10.89 -11.18 15.82
N GLU A 37 -11.76 -11.65 14.92
CA GLU A 37 -11.43 -12.72 13.98
C GLU A 37 -10.26 -12.30 13.06
N PRO A 38 -9.45 -13.24 12.53
CA PRO A 38 -8.27 -12.91 11.74
C PRO A 38 -8.53 -11.96 10.55
N GLY A 39 -9.63 -12.15 9.83
CA GLY A 39 -10.01 -11.31 8.70
C GLY A 39 -10.48 -9.90 9.10
N GLU A 40 -11.14 -9.79 10.26
CA GLU A 40 -11.63 -8.53 10.81
C GLU A 40 -10.50 -7.69 11.40
N ARG A 41 -9.51 -8.34 12.01
CA ARG A 41 -8.31 -7.69 12.55
C ARG A 41 -7.58 -6.86 11.50
N ALA A 42 -7.43 -7.39 10.29
CA ALA A 42 -6.80 -6.68 9.18
C ALA A 42 -7.60 -5.44 8.79
N ALA A 43 -8.92 -5.57 8.61
CA ALA A 43 -9.80 -4.46 8.27
C ALA A 43 -9.83 -3.39 9.37
N PHE A 44 -9.90 -3.78 10.64
CA PHE A 44 -9.84 -2.84 11.76
C PHE A 44 -8.50 -2.09 11.82
N THR A 45 -7.39 -2.79 11.56
CA THR A 45 -6.07 -2.15 11.48
C THR A 45 -6.02 -1.14 10.33
N THR A 46 -6.53 -1.51 9.15
CA THR A 46 -6.63 -0.58 8.00
C THR A 46 -7.46 0.65 8.36
N PHE A 47 -8.60 0.48 9.04
CA PHE A 47 -9.43 1.59 9.51
C PHE A 47 -8.61 2.56 10.38
N VAL A 48 -7.98 2.05 11.44
CA VAL A 48 -7.20 2.87 12.39
C VAL A 48 -6.07 3.60 11.68
N VAL A 49 -5.31 2.90 10.83
CA VAL A 49 -4.13 3.46 10.18
C VAL A 49 -4.49 4.44 9.05
N LYS A 50 -5.49 4.13 8.22
CA LYS A 50 -5.75 4.90 6.99
C LYS A 50 -6.91 5.87 7.08
N HIS A 51 -7.88 5.65 7.96
CA HIS A 51 -9.16 6.36 7.94
C HIS A 51 -9.45 7.18 9.21
N VAL A 52 -8.71 6.95 10.30
CA VAL A 52 -8.74 7.83 11.47
C VAL A 52 -7.90 9.08 11.17
N ALA A 53 -8.52 10.25 11.31
CA ALA A 53 -7.92 11.52 10.92
C ALA A 53 -6.66 11.91 11.72
N THR A 54 -6.49 11.35 12.92
CA THR A 54 -5.31 11.58 13.78
C THR A 54 -4.13 10.67 13.42
N SER A 55 -4.30 9.69 12.53
CA SER A 55 -3.22 8.82 12.09
C SER A 55 -2.23 9.57 11.19
N ALA A 56 -0.93 9.33 11.38
CA ALA A 56 0.12 9.82 10.50
C ALA A 56 0.02 9.29 9.06
N ALA A 57 -0.67 8.17 8.86
CA ALA A 57 -0.90 7.54 7.56
C ALA A 57 -2.34 7.78 7.03
N PHE A 58 -3.03 8.80 7.54
CA PHE A 58 -4.37 9.14 7.08
C PHE A 58 -4.40 9.38 5.57
N CYS A 59 -5.30 8.70 4.87
CA CYS A 59 -5.37 8.74 3.40
C CYS A 59 -6.04 10.00 2.83
N GLY A 60 -6.34 10.99 3.66
CA GLY A 60 -7.05 12.21 3.27
C GLY A 60 -8.57 12.05 3.13
N ARG A 61 -9.10 10.83 3.31
CA ARG A 61 -10.54 10.52 3.16
C ARG A 61 -11.06 9.78 4.38
N LYS A 62 -12.01 10.40 5.07
CA LYS A 62 -12.77 9.74 6.13
C LYS A 62 -13.60 8.59 5.56
N LEU A 63 -13.78 7.57 6.38
CA LEU A 63 -14.64 6.44 6.07
C LEU A 63 -16.04 6.74 6.56
N VAL A 64 -16.99 6.87 5.64
CA VAL A 64 -18.38 7.17 5.92
C VAL A 64 -19.28 6.15 5.24
N GLY A 65 -20.41 5.85 5.87
CA GLY A 65 -21.45 5.01 5.30
C GLY A 65 -22.25 5.71 4.19
N PRO A 66 -23.20 4.99 3.56
CA PRO A 66 -24.04 5.53 2.49
C PRO A 66 -24.89 6.74 2.90
N ASP A 67 -25.20 6.87 4.20
CA ASP A 67 -25.93 8.02 4.76
C ASP A 67 -25.00 9.19 5.15
N GLY A 68 -23.70 9.08 4.86
CA GLY A 68 -22.69 10.08 5.16
C GLY A 68 -22.19 10.08 6.60
N ARG A 69 -22.59 9.10 7.43
CA ARG A 69 -22.14 9.02 8.83
C ARG A 69 -20.83 8.25 8.99
N GLU A 70 -20.02 8.68 9.94
CA GLU A 70 -18.86 7.92 10.43
C GLU A 70 -19.33 6.69 11.23
N PRO A 71 -18.55 5.59 11.24
CA PRO A 71 -18.87 4.44 12.07
C PRO A 71 -18.90 4.82 13.55
N GLY A 72 -19.91 4.38 14.29
CA GLY A 72 -20.02 4.54 15.73
C GLY A 72 -19.39 3.38 16.51
N THR A 73 -19.23 2.21 15.88
CA THR A 73 -18.70 0.99 16.51
C THR A 73 -17.54 0.36 15.74
N ILE A 74 -16.78 -0.51 16.41
CA ILE A 74 -15.71 -1.30 15.77
C ILE A 74 -16.28 -2.14 14.62
N GLY A 75 -17.44 -2.78 14.80
CA GLY A 75 -18.09 -3.59 13.78
C GLY A 75 -18.43 -2.79 12.51
N GLU A 76 -19.02 -1.61 12.67
CA GLU A 76 -19.34 -0.70 11.56
C GLU A 76 -18.07 -0.23 10.84
N ALA A 77 -17.01 0.11 11.58
CA ALA A 77 -15.74 0.49 10.98
C ALA A 77 -15.12 -0.63 10.14
N ILE A 78 -15.20 -1.87 10.62
CA ILE A 78 -14.73 -3.04 9.87
C ILE A 78 -15.54 -3.21 8.58
N GLU A 79 -16.87 -3.18 8.67
CA GLU A 79 -17.77 -3.37 7.54
C GLU A 79 -17.55 -2.31 6.45
N LEU A 80 -17.47 -1.04 6.85
CA LEU A 80 -17.18 0.05 5.93
C LEU A 80 -15.78 -0.08 5.30
N THR A 81 -14.80 -0.58 6.06
CA THR A 81 -13.43 -0.73 5.54
C THR A 81 -13.38 -1.83 4.49
N LEU A 82 -14.01 -2.97 4.77
CA LEU A 82 -14.12 -4.07 3.83
C LEU A 82 -14.86 -3.64 2.55
N ALA A 83 -15.95 -2.88 2.68
CA ALA A 83 -16.68 -2.35 1.53
C ALA A 83 -15.81 -1.42 0.68
N ARG A 84 -15.09 -0.48 1.31
CA ARG A 84 -14.17 0.42 0.62
C ARG A 84 -13.05 -0.34 -0.09
N GLU A 85 -12.42 -1.30 0.57
CA GLU A 85 -11.34 -2.10 -0.03
C GLU A 85 -11.85 -2.94 -1.22
N ALA A 86 -13.06 -3.49 -1.12
CA ALA A 86 -13.70 -4.22 -2.22
C ALA A 86 -13.98 -3.30 -3.42
N ASP A 87 -14.48 -2.09 -3.18
CA ASP A 87 -14.72 -1.08 -4.23
C ASP A 87 -13.41 -0.61 -4.89
N GLU A 88 -12.37 -0.34 -4.09
CA GLU A 88 -11.06 0.04 -4.62
C GLU A 88 -10.43 -1.09 -5.43
N ARG A 89 -10.53 -2.34 -4.96
CA ARG A 89 -10.07 -3.51 -5.71
C ARG A 89 -10.82 -3.68 -7.01
N ARG A 90 -12.15 -3.50 -7.01
CA ARG A 90 -12.97 -3.55 -8.22
C ARG A 90 -12.54 -2.46 -9.20
N ALA A 91 -12.34 -1.23 -8.74
CA ALA A 91 -11.88 -0.13 -9.58
C ALA A 91 -10.48 -0.39 -10.19
N ILE A 92 -9.57 -1.00 -9.43
CA ILE A 92 -8.25 -1.43 -9.94
C ILE A 92 -8.43 -2.47 -11.05
N LEU A 93 -9.23 -3.52 -10.82
CA LEU A 93 -9.46 -4.57 -11.80
C LEU A 93 -10.17 -4.04 -13.05
N GLU A 94 -11.14 -3.13 -12.90
CA GLU A 94 -11.81 -2.46 -14.03
C GLU A 94 -10.83 -1.59 -14.80
N TYR A 95 -10.00 -0.82 -14.10
CA TYR A 95 -8.94 -0.04 -14.72
C TYR A 95 -7.99 -0.97 -15.50
N GLU A 96 -7.50 -2.05 -14.90
CA GLU A 96 -6.64 -3.07 -15.52
C GLU A 96 -7.28 -3.75 -16.73
N ALA A 97 -8.56 -4.10 -16.64
CA ALA A 97 -9.32 -4.69 -17.74
C ALA A 97 -9.54 -3.71 -18.90
N SER A 98 -9.66 -2.41 -18.60
CA SER A 98 -9.79 -1.36 -19.62
C SER A 98 -8.48 -1.04 -20.36
N ARG A 99 -7.34 -1.56 -19.87
CA ARG A 99 -6.04 -1.27 -20.47
C ARG A 99 -5.88 -2.04 -21.77
N GLY A 100 -5.35 -1.36 -22.79
CA GLY A 100 -4.99 -2.03 -24.04
C GLY A 100 -3.94 -3.12 -23.80
N PRO A 101 -3.88 -4.17 -24.65
CA PRO A 101 -3.01 -5.34 -24.44
C PRO A 101 -1.51 -5.01 -24.37
N LEU A 102 -1.09 -3.86 -24.91
CA LEU A 102 0.29 -3.39 -24.84
C LEU A 102 0.58 -2.45 -23.66
N GLN A 103 -0.44 -2.00 -22.92
CA GLN A 103 -0.27 -0.99 -21.89
C GLN A 103 0.70 -1.42 -20.76
N PRO A 104 0.67 -2.67 -20.25
CA PRO A 104 1.66 -3.12 -19.27
C PRO A 104 3.10 -3.07 -19.81
N VAL A 105 3.28 -3.33 -21.10
CA VAL A 105 4.60 -3.26 -21.77
C VAL A 105 5.06 -1.80 -21.86
N PHE A 106 4.16 -0.88 -22.16
CA PHE A 106 4.44 0.56 -22.16
C PHE A 106 4.80 1.10 -20.78
N ASP A 107 4.08 0.70 -19.74
CA ASP A 107 4.41 1.09 -18.37
C ASP A 107 5.79 0.57 -18.00
N ARG A 108 6.07 -0.70 -18.29
CA ARG A 108 7.36 -1.31 -17.98
C ARG A 108 8.51 -0.60 -18.71
N TRP A 109 8.30 -0.21 -19.96
CA TRP A 109 9.25 0.62 -20.70
C TRP A 109 9.50 1.95 -19.98
N ASN A 110 8.43 2.66 -19.60
CA ASN A 110 8.54 3.96 -18.91
C ASN A 110 9.23 3.84 -17.55
N GLU A 111 8.94 2.80 -16.78
CA GLU A 111 9.61 2.49 -15.51
C GLU A 111 11.12 2.30 -15.70
N LEU A 112 11.51 1.52 -16.71
CA LEU A 112 12.92 1.27 -17.01
C LEU A 112 13.64 2.54 -17.44
N ILE A 113 12.99 3.41 -18.23
CA ILE A 113 13.53 4.73 -18.57
C ILE A 113 13.71 5.60 -17.32
N ALA A 114 12.69 5.68 -16.46
CA ALA A 114 12.78 6.46 -15.21
C ALA A 114 13.88 5.93 -14.28
N GLU A 115 14.02 4.60 -14.15
CA GLU A 115 15.10 3.99 -13.37
C GLU A 115 16.48 4.31 -13.95
N ARG A 116 16.63 4.27 -15.27
CA ARG A 116 17.89 4.64 -15.94
C ARG A 116 18.27 6.09 -15.63
N ASP A 117 17.31 7.00 -15.73
CA ASP A 117 17.54 8.42 -15.50
C ASP A 117 17.96 8.68 -14.03
N LEU A 118 17.33 8.00 -13.06
CA LEU A 118 17.75 8.05 -11.65
C LEU A 118 19.19 7.52 -11.43
N ILE A 119 19.60 6.48 -12.16
CA ILE A 119 20.97 5.94 -12.07
C ILE A 119 21.97 6.96 -12.62
N ILE A 120 21.65 7.62 -13.74
CA ILE A 120 22.49 8.68 -14.33
C ILE A 120 22.63 9.86 -13.37
N ASP A 121 21.54 10.31 -12.76
CA ASP A 121 21.56 11.39 -11.77
C ASP A 121 22.45 11.03 -10.57
N ARG A 122 22.41 9.77 -10.12
CA ARG A 122 23.26 9.32 -9.02
C ARG A 122 24.74 9.25 -9.41
N GLN A 123 25.06 8.88 -10.64
CA GLN A 123 26.44 8.95 -11.15
C GLN A 123 26.93 10.40 -11.26
N ALA A 124 26.06 11.32 -11.69
CA ALA A 124 26.36 12.74 -11.72
C ALA A 124 26.64 13.27 -10.30
N LEU A 125 25.84 12.86 -9.31
CA LEU A 125 26.06 13.22 -7.91
C LEU A 125 27.40 12.70 -7.37
N LEU A 126 27.73 11.43 -7.63
CA LEU A 126 29.03 10.87 -7.22
C LEU A 126 30.20 11.62 -7.87
N THR A 127 30.06 11.97 -9.15
CA THR A 127 31.06 12.75 -9.88
C THR A 127 31.19 14.15 -9.31
N ALA A 128 30.10 14.80 -8.90
CA ALA A 128 30.14 16.11 -8.25
C ALA A 128 30.85 16.06 -6.89
N GLN A 129 30.69 14.97 -6.13
CA GLN A 129 31.28 14.79 -4.80
C GLN A 129 32.75 14.38 -4.83
N HIS A 130 33.14 13.52 -5.76
CA HIS A 130 34.47 12.88 -5.79
C HIS A 130 35.30 13.22 -7.03
N GLY A 131 34.77 14.07 -7.92
CA GLY A 131 35.40 14.40 -9.18
C GLY A 131 35.64 13.15 -10.06
N PRO A 132 36.71 13.13 -10.86
CA PRO A 132 37.04 11.99 -11.71
C PRO A 132 37.33 10.69 -10.94
N ALA A 133 37.60 10.74 -9.63
CA ALA A 133 37.85 9.56 -8.81
C ALA A 133 36.57 8.76 -8.52
N ALA A 134 35.38 9.32 -8.75
CA ALA A 134 34.09 8.66 -8.55
C ALA A 134 33.99 7.30 -9.25
N SER A 135 34.60 7.16 -10.44
CA SER A 135 34.58 5.93 -11.24
C SER A 135 35.34 4.75 -10.62
N ARG A 136 36.10 4.99 -9.54
CA ARG A 136 36.83 3.96 -8.78
C ARG A 136 36.10 3.52 -7.52
N LEU A 137 34.96 4.14 -7.21
CA LEU A 137 34.17 3.80 -6.03
C LEU A 137 33.34 2.54 -6.29
N PRO A 138 33.17 1.65 -5.30
CA PRO A 138 32.31 0.46 -5.44
C PRO A 138 30.87 0.81 -5.84
N GLU A 139 30.35 1.94 -5.37
CA GLU A 139 29.02 2.44 -5.72
C GLU A 139 28.89 2.72 -7.22
N TRP A 140 29.97 3.13 -7.89
CA TRP A 140 29.97 3.36 -9.33
C TRP A 140 29.78 2.06 -10.10
N ASP A 141 30.49 1.00 -9.71
CA ASP A 141 30.38 -0.33 -10.35
C ASP A 141 28.96 -0.90 -10.20
N VAL A 142 28.34 -0.72 -9.04
CA VAL A 142 26.93 -1.11 -8.81
C VAL A 142 26.00 -0.35 -9.77
N LEU A 143 26.20 0.96 -9.95
CA LEU A 143 25.38 1.76 -10.86
C LEU A 143 25.60 1.35 -12.32
N GLN A 144 26.84 1.03 -12.72
CA GLN A 144 27.16 0.52 -14.07
C GLN A 144 26.49 -0.84 -14.34
N ALA A 145 26.55 -1.77 -13.39
CA ALA A 145 25.89 -3.07 -13.51
C ALA A 145 24.37 -2.90 -13.70
N ARG A 146 23.74 -2.02 -12.91
CA ARG A 146 22.31 -1.72 -13.05
C ARG A 146 21.97 -1.04 -14.37
N LEU A 147 22.81 -0.12 -14.86
CA LEU A 147 22.66 0.52 -16.17
C LEU A 147 22.70 -0.51 -17.30
N ALA A 148 23.65 -1.45 -17.25
CA ALA A 148 23.78 -2.52 -18.24
C ALA A 148 22.56 -3.46 -18.22
N GLU A 149 22.11 -3.86 -17.03
CA GLU A 149 20.91 -4.69 -16.86
C GLU A 149 19.67 -3.98 -17.41
N ASN A 150 19.48 -2.70 -17.07
CA ASN A 150 18.36 -1.90 -17.53
C ASN A 150 18.40 -1.71 -19.07
N GLY A 151 19.57 -1.43 -19.63
CA GLY A 151 19.76 -1.35 -21.08
C GLY A 151 19.42 -2.65 -21.83
N SER A 152 19.72 -3.81 -21.24
CA SER A 152 19.31 -5.11 -21.78
C SER A 152 17.79 -5.25 -21.82
N LYS A 153 17.11 -4.95 -20.69
CA LYS A 153 15.64 -4.99 -20.58
C LYS A 153 14.94 -4.03 -21.56
N LEU A 154 15.48 -2.81 -21.71
CA LEU A 154 14.98 -1.86 -22.70
C LEU A 154 15.14 -2.40 -24.12
N THR A 155 16.28 -3.01 -24.45
CA THR A 155 16.51 -3.59 -25.79
C THR A 155 15.50 -4.70 -26.12
N GLU A 156 15.18 -5.54 -25.14
CA GLU A 156 14.18 -6.62 -25.27
C GLU A 156 12.76 -6.09 -25.53
N ILE A 157 12.36 -5.02 -24.83
CA ILE A 157 10.99 -4.48 -24.91
C ILE A 157 10.79 -3.57 -26.14
N ARG A 158 11.85 -2.90 -26.62
CA ARG A 158 11.80 -1.95 -27.75
C ARG A 158 11.02 -2.43 -28.99
N PRO A 159 11.22 -3.65 -29.54
CA PRO A 159 10.49 -4.10 -30.72
C PRO A 159 8.98 -4.26 -30.50
N ILE A 160 8.54 -4.50 -29.26
CA ILE A 160 7.11 -4.63 -28.92
C ILE A 160 6.45 -3.25 -28.93
N ILE A 161 7.13 -2.24 -28.38
CA ILE A 161 6.69 -0.84 -28.34
C ILE A 161 6.61 -0.23 -29.75
N ALA A 162 7.61 -0.49 -30.59
CA ALA A 162 7.68 0.06 -31.96
C ALA A 162 6.50 -0.36 -32.85
N ARG A 163 5.84 -1.49 -32.57
CA ARG A 163 4.69 -2.00 -33.33
C ARG A 163 3.37 -1.26 -33.07
N LYS A 164 3.26 -0.46 -32.00
CA LYS A 164 2.06 0.37 -31.72
C LYS A 164 2.07 1.70 -32.50
N GLY A 165 3.25 2.15 -32.95
CA GLY A 165 3.44 3.43 -33.63
C GLY A 165 3.27 3.37 -35.16
N ASN A 166 3.07 2.18 -35.73
CA ASN A 166 2.77 1.91 -37.13
C ASN A 166 1.35 1.37 -37.28
#